data_AF-A0A497IE42-F1
#
_entry.id   AF-A0A497IE42-F1
#
_cell.length_a   1.000
_cell.length_b   1.000
_cell.length_c   1.000
_cell.angle_alpha   90.00
_cell.angle_beta   90.00
_cell.angle_gamma   90.00
#
_symmetry.space_group_name_H-M   'P 1'
#
loop_
_entity.id
_entity.type
_entity.pdbx_description
1 polymer ?
#
loop_
_entity_poly.entity_id
_entity_poly.type
_entity_poly.pdbx_seq_one_letter_code
_entity_poly.pdbx_strand_id
1 'polypeptide(L)'
;MARLKMLVLDVLKPSEPSIVDMAKKLGEMDGVDGVEISVLEIDRRVETVKITLEGSSLNFEKINAALDRYGATIHSIDKVASGKKLINPS
;
A
#
# COMPACT_ATOMS: atom_id res chain seq x y z
N MET A 1 11.37 -16.22 11.88
CA MET A 1 10.85 -16.00 10.51
C MET A 1 11.10 -14.54 10.13
N ALA A 2 11.45 -14.28 8.87
CA ALA A 2 11.59 -12.92 8.37
C ALA A 2 10.20 -12.24 8.33
N ARG A 3 10.15 -10.94 8.66
CA ARG A 3 8.91 -10.16 8.67
C ARG A 3 8.93 -9.18 7.51
N LEU A 4 7.77 -9.00 6.88
CA LEU A 4 7.58 -7.98 5.85
C LEU A 4 7.69 -6.60 6.49
N LYS A 5 8.55 -5.76 5.91
CA LYS A 5 8.91 -4.44 6.42
C LYS A 5 8.45 -3.29 5.53
N MET A 6 8.46 -3.52 4.21
CA MET A 6 8.05 -2.53 3.24
C MET A 6 7.33 -3.21 2.08
N LEU A 7 6.28 -2.55 1.61
CA LEU A 7 5.57 -2.85 0.37
C LEU A 7 5.46 -1.56 -0.44
N VAL A 8 5.76 -1.63 -1.73
CA VAL A 8 5.35 -0.61 -2.71
C VAL A 8 4.44 -1.30 -3.71
N LEU A 9 3.23 -0.79 -3.83
CA LEU A 9 2.16 -1.37 -4.64
C LEU A 9 1.75 -0.38 -5.72
N ASP A 10 1.54 -0.89 -6.93
CA ASP A 10 0.81 -0.19 -7.97
C ASP A 10 -0.66 -0.62 -7.88
N VAL A 11 -1.56 0.34 -7.67
CA VAL A 11 -2.95 0.09 -7.31
C VAL A 11 -3.87 0.93 -8.20
N LEU A 12 -4.83 0.27 -8.84
CA LEU A 12 -5.94 0.94 -9.52
C LEU A 12 -7.10 1.05 -8.55
N LYS A 13 -7.61 2.27 -8.32
CA LYS A 13 -8.76 2.50 -7.45
C LYS A 13 -9.82 3.38 -8.11
N PRO A 14 -11.09 3.30 -7.69
CA PRO A 14 -12.07 4.35 -7.99
C PRO A 14 -11.62 5.70 -7.42
N SER A 15 -12.15 6.80 -7.96
CA SER A 15 -11.90 8.16 -7.43
C SER A 15 -12.34 8.31 -5.97
N GLU A 16 -13.36 7.55 -5.56
CA GLU A 16 -13.85 7.48 -4.17
C GLU A 16 -13.70 6.06 -3.63
N PRO A 17 -13.12 5.86 -2.42
CA PRO A 17 -12.75 6.89 -1.45
C PRO A 17 -11.47 7.67 -1.82
N SER A 18 -11.34 8.87 -1.24
CA SER A 18 -10.17 9.73 -1.40
C SER A 18 -8.86 9.05 -0.95
N ILE A 19 -7.73 9.44 -1.55
CA ILE A 19 -6.40 8.94 -1.12
C ILE A 19 -6.11 9.24 0.35
N VAL A 20 -6.69 10.32 0.91
CA VAL A 20 -6.52 10.70 2.32
C VAL A 20 -7.20 9.70 3.24
N ASP A 21 -8.42 9.29 2.90
CA ASP A 21 -9.16 8.30 3.69
C ASP A 21 -8.53 6.92 3.59
N MET A 22 -8.07 6.54 2.39
CA MET A 22 -7.34 5.31 2.18
C MET A 22 -6.03 5.28 2.99
N ALA A 23 -5.23 6.35 2.97
CA ALA A 23 -4.00 6.45 3.73
C ALA A 23 -4.23 6.33 5.24
N LYS A 24 -5.25 7.01 5.78
CA LYS A 24 -5.62 6.90 7.21
C LYS A 24 -6.01 5.47 7.58
N LYS A 25 -6.85 4.83 6.79
CA LYS A 25 -7.33 3.46 7.05
C LYS A 25 -6.20 2.43 6.98
N LEU A 26 -5.30 2.55 6.02
CA LEU A 26 -4.13 1.68 5.92
C LEU A 26 -3.16 1.94 7.09
N GLY A 27 -2.99 3.20 7.50
CA GLY A 27 -2.11 3.58 8.61
C GLY A 27 -2.60 3.12 9.98
N GLU A 28 -3.90 2.88 10.15
CA GLU A 28 -4.50 2.33 11.37
C GLU A 28 -4.35 0.79 11.50
N MET A 29 -3.81 0.11 10.48
CA MET A 29 -3.70 -1.34 10.48
C MET A 29 -2.53 -1.84 11.36
N ASP A 30 -2.75 -2.97 12.04
CA ASP A 30 -1.73 -3.60 12.88
C ASP A 30 -0.42 -3.85 12.13
N GLY A 31 0.68 -3.32 12.68
CA GLY A 31 2.02 -3.52 12.15
C GLY A 31 2.41 -2.60 11.00
N VAL A 32 1.56 -1.64 10.62
CA VAL A 32 1.86 -0.51 9.74
C VAL A 32 2.34 0.66 10.60
N ASP A 33 3.53 1.17 10.30
CA ASP A 33 4.13 2.33 10.98
C ASP A 33 4.01 3.61 10.12
N GLY A 34 3.87 3.47 8.80
CA GLY A 34 3.71 4.58 7.88
C GLY A 34 3.08 4.17 6.55
N VAL A 35 2.32 5.10 5.97
CA VAL A 35 1.69 4.97 4.65
C VAL A 35 1.91 6.24 3.86
N GLU A 36 2.33 6.08 2.61
CA GLU A 36 2.40 7.12 1.62
C GLU A 36 1.60 6.68 0.39
N ILE A 37 0.82 7.60 -0.17
CA ILE A 37 0.03 7.37 -1.38
C ILE A 37 0.30 8.51 -2.34
N SER A 38 0.82 8.19 -3.52
CA SER A 38 1.03 9.12 -4.63
C SER A 38 0.10 8.79 -5.78
N VAL A 39 -0.60 9.79 -6.31
CA VAL A 39 -1.38 9.62 -7.54
C VAL A 39 -0.43 9.67 -8.73
N LEU A 40 -0.43 8.60 -9.54
CA LEU A 40 0.38 8.51 -10.75
C LEU A 40 -0.41 9.03 -11.96
N GLU A 41 -1.67 8.62 -12.07
CA GLU A 41 -2.54 8.97 -13.18
C GLU A 41 -4.00 9.05 -12.72
N ILE A 42 -4.77 9.94 -13.35
CA ILE A 42 -6.21 10.09 -13.14
C ILE A 42 -6.88 9.91 -14.51
N ASP A 43 -7.71 8.87 -14.65
CA ASP A 43 -8.52 8.64 -15.84
C ASP A 43 -10.00 8.56 -15.47
N ARG A 44 -10.79 9.55 -15.93
CA ARG A 44 -12.24 9.66 -15.73
C ARG A 44 -12.69 9.50 -14.27
N ARG A 45 -12.92 8.25 -13.82
CA ARG A 45 -13.41 7.87 -12.49
C ARG A 45 -12.51 6.86 -11.78
N VAL A 46 -11.35 6.55 -12.36
CA VAL A 46 -10.34 5.67 -11.80
C VAL A 46 -9.03 6.42 -11.66
N GLU A 47 -8.27 6.04 -10.66
CA GLU A 47 -6.98 6.61 -10.33
C GLU A 47 -5.98 5.47 -10.19
N THR A 48 -4.84 5.62 -10.86
CA THR A 48 -3.67 4.77 -10.63
C THR A 48 -2.84 5.42 -9.55
N VAL A 49 -2.66 4.73 -8.43
CA VAL A 49 -1.94 5.24 -7.27
C VAL A 49 -0.81 4.29 -6.88
N LYS A 50 0.32 4.87 -6.47
CA LYS A 50 1.41 4.16 -5.83
C LYS A 50 1.20 4.22 -4.32
N ILE A 51 1.13 3.05 -3.68
CA ILE A 51 0.99 2.95 -2.23
C ILE A 51 2.28 2.36 -1.65
N THR A 52 2.94 3.14 -0.80
CA THR A 52 4.08 2.69 -0.02
C THR A 52 3.63 2.45 1.42
N LEU A 53 3.82 1.22 1.93
CA LEU A 53 3.61 0.89 3.34
C LEU A 53 4.94 0.49 3.95
N GLU A 54 5.23 1.03 5.13
CA GLU A 54 6.33 0.60 5.99
C GLU A 54 5.80 0.16 7.34
N GLY A 55 6.46 -0.84 7.94
CA GLY A 55 5.98 -1.39 9.19
C GLY A 55 6.90 -2.42 9.82
N SER A 56 6.66 -2.71 11.10
CA SER A 56 7.41 -3.71 11.83
C SER A 56 7.01 -5.16 11.49
N SER A 57 5.77 -5.37 11.02
CA SER A 57 5.20 -6.68 10.69
C SER A 57 3.98 -6.58 9.76
N LEU A 58 4.19 -6.12 8.53
CA LEU A 58 3.11 -5.96 7.55
C LEU A 58 2.45 -7.30 7.21
N ASN A 59 1.11 -7.31 7.16
CA ASN A 59 0.33 -8.45 6.72
C ASN A 59 -0.27 -8.16 5.34
N PHE A 60 0.37 -8.69 4.29
CA PHE A 60 -0.04 -8.45 2.91
C PHE A 60 -1.48 -8.87 2.62
N GLU A 61 -1.94 -10.02 3.13
CA GLU A 61 -3.32 -10.47 2.88
C GLU A 61 -4.35 -9.54 3.50
N LYS A 62 -4.11 -9.05 4.73
CA LYS A 62 -4.97 -8.04 5.36
C LYS A 62 -4.98 -6.74 4.57
N ILE A 63 -3.82 -6.31 4.05
CA ILE A 63 -3.68 -5.09 3.24
C ILE A 63 -4.44 -5.24 1.92
N ASN A 64 -4.26 -6.36 1.22
CA ASN A 64 -4.99 -6.67 -0.01
C ASN A 64 -6.51 -6.67 0.23
N ALA A 65 -6.96 -7.37 1.28
CA ALA A 65 -8.38 -7.38 1.65
C ALA A 65 -8.92 -6.00 2.07
N ALA A 66 -8.08 -5.11 2.61
CA ALA A 66 -8.46 -3.73 2.89
C ALA A 66 -8.64 -2.94 1.58
N LEU A 67 -7.71 -3.06 0.65
CA LEU A 67 -7.78 -2.41 -0.66
C LEU A 67 -9.00 -2.89 -1.47
N ASP A 68 -9.23 -4.21 -1.53
CA ASP A 68 -10.39 -4.80 -2.22
C ASP A 68 -11.72 -4.24 -1.69
N ARG A 69 -11.83 -4.03 -0.37
CA ARG A 69 -13.04 -3.45 0.26
C ARG A 69 -13.30 -2.00 -0.15
N TYR A 70 -12.27 -1.28 -0.60
CA TYR A 70 -12.40 0.08 -1.15
C TYR A 70 -12.56 0.08 -2.67
N GLY A 71 -12.76 -1.09 -3.30
CA GLY A 71 -12.82 -1.24 -4.74
C GLY A 71 -11.47 -1.02 -5.43
N ALA A 72 -10.38 -1.02 -4.67
CA ALA A 72 -9.03 -0.87 -5.20
C ALA A 72 -8.42 -2.24 -5.50
N THR A 73 -7.72 -2.37 -6.62
CA THR A 73 -7.09 -3.61 -7.09
C THR A 73 -5.60 -3.40 -7.22
N ILE A 74 -4.80 -4.31 -6.66
CA ILE A 74 -3.35 -4.30 -6.86
C ILE A 74 -3.05 -4.80 -8.28
N HIS A 75 -2.42 -3.95 -9.10
CA HIS A 75 -1.91 -4.32 -10.42
C HIS A 75 -0.56 -5.05 -10.32
N SER A 76 0.36 -4.50 -9.54
CA SER A 76 1.68 -5.09 -9.31
C SER A 76 2.23 -4.75 -7.93
N ILE A 77 3.19 -5.57 -7.50
CA ILE A 77 4.02 -5.29 -6.34
C ILE A 77 5.38 -4.81 -6.86
N ASP A 78 5.61 -3.51 -6.78
CA ASP A 78 6.80 -2.84 -7.34
C ASP A 78 8.04 -3.07 -6.47
N LYS A 79 7.88 -3.16 -5.14
CA LYS A 79 8.98 -3.35 -4.20
C LYS A 79 8.53 -4.09 -2.96
N VAL A 80 9.39 -4.98 -2.47
CA VAL A 80 9.23 -5.71 -1.21
C VAL A 80 10.53 -5.65 -0.43
N ALA A 81 10.44 -5.38 0.87
CA ALA A 81 11.55 -5.62 1.79
C ALA A 81 11.10 -6.48 2.97
N SER A 82 11.89 -7.49 3.30
CA SER A 82 11.63 -8.42 4.41
C SER A 82 12.92 -8.77 5.13
N GLY A 83 12.83 -9.01 6.44
CA GLY A 83 13.96 -9.42 7.27
C GLY A 83 14.19 -8.52 8.48
N LYS A 84 15.41 -8.57 9.02
CA LYS A 84 15.79 -7.81 10.22
C LYS A 84 16.19 -6.36 9.92
N LYS A 85 16.63 -6.08 8.70
CA LYS A 85 17.14 -4.79 8.25
C LYS A 85 16.58 -4.48 6.87
N LEU A 86 16.20 -3.23 6.64
CA LEU A 86 15.85 -2.73 5.31
C LEU A 86 17.13 -2.59 4.47
N ILE A 87 17.04 -3.01 3.22
CA ILE A 87 18.08 -2.76 2.20
C ILE A 87 17.64 -1.56 1.37
N ASN A 88 18.48 -0.54 1.31
CA ASN A 88 18.31 0.57 0.38
C ASN A 88 19.22 0.29 -0.82
N PRO A 89 18.69 -0.27 -1.92
CA PRO A 89 19.47 -0.39 -3.14
C PRO A 89 19.90 1.01 -3.60
N SER A 90 21.19 1.17 -3.86
CA SER A 90 21.80 2.39 -4.39
C SER A 90 21.36 2.65 -5.83
#